data_AF-A0A947ES25-F1
#
_entry.id   AF-A0A947ES25-F1
#
_cell.length_a   1.000
_cell.length_b   1.000
_cell.length_c   1.000
_cell.angle_alpha   90.00
_cell.angle_beta   90.00
_cell.angle_gamma   90.00
#
_symmetry.space_group_name_H-M   'P 1'
#
loop_
_entity.id
_entity.type
_entity.pdbx_description
1 polymer ?
#
loop_
_entity_poly.entity_id
_entity_poly.type
_entity_poly.pdbx_seq_one_letter_code
_entity_poly.pdbx_strand_id
1 'polypeptide(L)'
;EQFSKKKVHYFPSYELMMDELRDYRFYESDMVHPNALAVDYIWEKFSSMCVDSKEHAVMLSVEEIRKGLAHIPFNPHSEAHKAFKLALGEKIDDLRKHYPFMKFE
;
A
#
# COMPACT_ATOMS: atom_id res chain seq x y z
N GLU A 1 30.76 11.07 26.42
CA GLU A 1 30.20 10.56 25.16
C GLU A 1 28.71 10.32 25.33
N GLN A 2 27.88 11.14 24.68
CA GLN A 2 26.43 11.07 24.81
C GLN A 2 25.91 10.18 23.67
N PHE A 3 25.83 8.87 23.92
CA PHE A 3 25.20 7.94 22.99
C PHE A 3 23.71 8.31 22.89
N SER A 4 23.33 9.00 21.82
CA SER A 4 21.94 9.18 21.43
C SER A 4 21.32 7.79 21.30
N LYS A 5 20.47 7.40 22.26
CA LYS A 5 19.68 6.16 22.19
C LYS A 5 18.91 6.19 20.87
N LYS A 6 19.33 5.37 19.90
CA LYS A 6 18.49 5.08 18.73
C LYS A 6 17.13 4.64 19.27
N LYS A 7 16.08 5.41 18.95
CA LYS A 7 14.70 5.03 19.24
C LYS A 7 14.33 3.89 18.30
N VAL A 8 14.54 2.66 18.77
CA VAL A 8 14.11 1.45 18.07
C VAL A 8 12.65 1.22 18.43
N HIS A 9 11.81 1.09 17.42
CA HIS A 9 10.39 0.80 17.58
C HIS A 9 10.14 -0.62 17.06
N TYR A 10 9.49 -1.46 17.88
CA TYR A 10 9.12 -2.81 17.52
C TYR A 10 7.71 -2.82 16.94
N PHE A 11 7.52 -3.41 15.76
CA PHE A 11 6.21 -3.70 15.18
C PHE A 11 5.88 -5.18 15.40
N PRO A 12 4.79 -5.51 16.12
CA PRO A 12 4.49 -6.87 16.56
C PRO A 12 3.88 -7.75 15.45
N SER A 13 4.54 -7.81 14.29
CA SER A 13 4.06 -8.59 13.13
C SER A 13 3.92 -10.08 13.42
N TYR A 14 4.81 -10.64 14.24
CA TYR A 14 4.75 -12.05 14.64
C TYR A 14 3.57 -12.34 15.55
N GLU A 15 3.32 -11.48 16.54
CA GLU A 15 2.21 -11.61 17.48
C GLU A 15 0.88 -11.38 16.77
N LEU A 16 0.78 -10.40 15.85
CA LEU A 16 -0.42 -10.25 15.01
C LEU A 16 -0.72 -11.54 14.25
N MET A 17 0.31 -12.19 13.68
CA MET A 17 0.12 -13.46 12.98
C MET A 17 -0.27 -14.61 13.93
N MET A 18 0.42 -14.74 15.06
CA MET A 18 0.29 -15.89 15.95
C MET A 18 -0.88 -15.78 16.92
N ASP A 19 -1.31 -14.58 17.29
CA ASP A 19 -2.33 -14.38 18.31
C ASP A 19 -3.67 -13.98 17.69
N GLU A 20 -3.67 -13.13 16.65
CA GLU A 20 -4.90 -12.64 16.02
C GLU A 20 -5.26 -13.40 14.73
N LEU A 21 -4.26 -13.81 13.94
CA LEU A 21 -4.44 -14.42 12.62
C LEU A 21 -4.01 -15.91 12.55
N ARG A 22 -4.06 -16.63 13.67
CA ARG A 22 -3.56 -18.02 13.76
C ARG A 22 -4.33 -19.02 12.88
N ASP A 23 -5.62 -18.77 12.66
CA ASP A 23 -6.49 -19.72 11.96
C ASP A 23 -6.03 -19.98 10.52
N TYR A 24 -6.10 -21.22 10.05
CA TYR A 24 -5.67 -21.62 8.70
C TYR A 24 -6.34 -20.81 7.58
N ARG A 25 -7.52 -20.22 7.83
CA ARG A 25 -8.19 -19.31 6.88
C ARG A 25 -7.38 -18.07 6.52
N PHE A 26 -6.34 -17.74 7.28
CA PHE A 26 -5.45 -16.60 7.06
C PHE A 26 -4.15 -16.98 6.34
N TYR A 27 -4.00 -18.24 5.97
CA TYR A 27 -2.86 -18.76 5.22
C TYR A 27 -3.25 -19.02 3.78
N GLU A 28 -2.26 -18.96 2.89
CA GLU A 28 -2.35 -19.47 1.54
C GLU A 28 -2.44 -20.99 1.52
N SER A 29 -2.69 -21.57 0.35
CA SER A 29 -2.83 -23.03 0.18
C SER A 29 -1.61 -23.85 0.63
N ASP A 30 -0.44 -23.23 0.75
CA ASP A 30 0.77 -23.87 1.25
C ASP A 30 0.86 -23.94 2.78
N MET A 31 -0.10 -23.35 3.51
CA MET A 31 -0.19 -23.33 4.97
C MET A 31 0.99 -22.64 5.66
N VAL A 32 1.76 -21.82 4.93
CA VAL A 32 2.96 -21.12 5.45
C VAL A 32 2.85 -19.62 5.24
N HIS A 33 2.44 -19.19 4.06
CA HIS A 33 2.36 -17.76 3.76
C HIS A 33 1.03 -17.16 4.21
N PRO A 34 1.01 -15.94 4.77
CA PRO A 34 -0.24 -15.24 5.01
C PRO A 34 -0.93 -14.95 3.68
N ASN A 35 -2.25 -15.13 3.64
CA ASN A 35 -3.03 -14.78 2.46
C ASN A 35 -3.30 -13.27 2.39
N ALA A 36 -3.92 -12.84 1.29
CA ALA A 36 -4.21 -11.42 1.04
C ALA A 36 -4.92 -10.73 2.21
N LEU A 37 -5.92 -11.38 2.83
CA LEU A 37 -6.65 -10.81 3.97
C LEU A 37 -5.74 -10.59 5.18
N ALA A 38 -4.86 -11.54 5.47
CA ALA A 38 -3.89 -11.43 6.56
C ALA A 38 -2.85 -10.33 6.27
N VAL A 39 -2.35 -10.26 5.03
CA VAL A 39 -1.41 -9.23 4.58
C VAL A 39 -2.03 -7.84 4.71
N ASP A 40 -3.27 -7.65 4.25
CA ASP A 40 -3.98 -6.38 4.34
C ASP A 40 -4.18 -5.95 5.80
N TYR A 41 -4.56 -6.88 6.67
CA TYR A 41 -4.71 -6.61 8.10
C TYR A 41 -3.39 -6.15 8.76
N ILE A 42 -2.30 -6.87 8.49
CA ILE A 42 -0.97 -6.51 9.02
C ILE A 42 -0.52 -5.17 8.44
N TRP A 43 -0.78 -4.89 7.16
CA TRP A 43 -0.46 -3.63 6.51
C TRP A 43 -1.21 -2.45 7.12
N GLU A 44 -2.48 -2.62 7.47
CA GLU A 44 -3.27 -1.60 8.17
C GLU A 44 -2.66 -1.27 9.55
N LYS A 45 -2.36 -2.31 10.35
CA LYS A 45 -1.70 -2.13 11.66
C LYS A 45 -0.35 -1.46 11.52
N PHE A 46 0.46 -1.90 10.56
CA PHE A 46 1.77 -1.31 10.28
C PHE A 46 1.64 0.17 9.93
N SER A 47 0.76 0.50 8.97
CA SER A 47 0.56 1.88 8.50
C SER A 47 0.07 2.80 9.62
N SER A 48 -0.80 2.30 10.51
CA SER A 48 -1.29 3.06 11.67
C SER A 48 -0.22 3.34 12.72
N MET A 49 0.78 2.46 12.86
CA MET A 49 1.79 2.56 13.91
C MET A 49 3.10 3.22 13.43
N CYS A 50 3.48 2.97 12.18
CA CYS A 50 4.78 3.32 11.64
C CYS A 50 4.74 4.53 10.70
N VAL A 51 3.56 4.97 10.25
CA VAL A 51 3.41 6.09 9.32
C VAL A 51 2.64 7.22 9.99
N ASP A 52 3.16 8.45 9.84
CA ASP A 52 2.48 9.67 10.30
C ASP A 52 1.13 9.80 9.59
N SER A 53 0.08 10.08 10.34
CA SER A 53 -1.30 10.15 9.82
C SER A 53 -1.46 11.20 8.72
N LYS A 54 -0.62 12.24 8.69
CA LYS A 54 -0.64 13.24 7.61
C LYS A 54 -0.23 12.66 6.25
N GLU A 55 0.52 11.57 6.23
CA GLU A 55 1.00 10.93 5.00
C GLU A 55 0.00 9.88 4.47
N HIS A 56 -1.04 9.52 5.23
CA HIS A 56 -2.04 8.52 4.80
C HIS A 56 -2.77 8.94 3.53
N ALA A 57 -3.06 10.24 3.36
CA ALA A 57 -3.69 10.74 2.15
C ALA A 57 -2.81 10.51 0.90
N VAL A 58 -1.49 10.66 1.06
CA VAL A 58 -0.50 10.43 -0.01
C VAL A 58 -0.42 8.93 -0.33
N MET A 59 -0.40 8.07 0.69
CA MET A 59 -0.41 6.62 0.51
C MET A 59 -1.64 6.15 -0.28
N LEU A 60 -2.83 6.66 0.04
CA LEU A 60 -4.06 6.35 -0.67
C LEU A 60 -4.00 6.81 -2.14
N SER A 61 -3.46 8.00 -2.41
CA SER A 61 -3.26 8.49 -3.78
C SER A 61 -2.30 7.60 -4.58
N VAL A 62 -1.19 7.18 -3.96
CA VAL A 62 -0.24 6.23 -4.57
C VAL A 62 -0.93 4.90 -4.88
N GLU A 63 -1.70 4.36 -3.93
CA GLU A 63 -2.44 3.11 -4.11
C GLU A 63 -3.44 3.21 -5.26
N GLU A 64 -4.21 4.30 -5.33
CA GLU A 64 -5.16 4.55 -6.41
C GLU A 64 -4.46 4.56 -7.78
N ILE A 65 -3.33 5.27 -7.88
CA ILE A 65 -2.54 5.33 -9.11
C ILE A 65 -2.02 3.93 -9.48
N ARG A 66 -1.46 3.18 -8.53
CA ARG A 66 -0.92 1.83 -8.78
C ARG A 66 -2.03 0.88 -9.26
N LYS A 67 -3.21 0.90 -8.63
CA LYS A 67 -4.39 0.13 -9.07
C LYS A 67 -4.83 0.55 -10.47
N GLY A 68 -4.83 1.85 -10.75
CA GLY A 68 -5.20 2.39 -12.05
C GLY A 68 -4.25 1.96 -13.17
N LEU A 69 -2.95 1.88 -12.89
CA LEU A 69 -1.93 1.42 -13.85
C LEU A 69 -1.99 -0.11 -14.07
N ALA A 70 -2.34 -0.87 -13.04
CA ALA A 70 -2.55 -2.32 -13.15
C ALA A 70 -3.88 -2.70 -13.84
N HIS A 71 -4.77 -1.74 -14.11
CA HIS A 71 -6.07 -2.00 -14.69
C HIS A 71 -5.96 -2.48 -16.14
N ILE A 72 -6.53 -3.66 -16.43
CA ILE A 72 -6.63 -4.21 -17.78
C ILE A 72 -7.99 -3.81 -18.36
N PRO A 73 -8.05 -2.93 -19.37
CA PRO A 73 -9.31 -2.46 -19.92
C PRO A 73 -10.00 -3.52 -20.78
N PHE A 74 -11.31 -3.69 -20.59
CA PHE A 74 -12.12 -4.56 -21.44
C PHE A 74 -12.27 -4.01 -22.87
N ASN A 75 -12.42 -2.69 -23.03
CA ASN A 75 -12.42 -2.01 -24.32
C ASN A 75 -11.39 -0.87 -24.34
N PRO A 76 -10.16 -1.13 -24.81
CA PRO A 76 -9.05 -0.16 -24.82
C PRO A 76 -9.30 1.09 -25.69
N HIS A 77 -10.23 1.02 -26.64
CA HIS A 77 -10.51 2.11 -27.58
C HIS A 77 -11.72 2.96 -27.18
N SER A 78 -12.43 2.57 -26.11
CA SER A 78 -13.59 3.32 -25.62
C SER A 78 -13.20 4.73 -25.14
N GLU A 79 -14.11 5.69 -25.31
CA GLU A 79 -13.92 7.05 -24.80
C GLU A 79 -13.78 7.07 -23.27
N ALA A 80 -14.49 6.19 -22.56
CA ALA A 80 -14.34 6.05 -21.11
C ALA A 80 -12.91 5.64 -20.70
N HIS A 81 -12.29 4.69 -21.40
CA HIS A 81 -10.91 4.29 -21.09
C HIS A 81 -9.90 5.39 -21.46
N LYS A 82 -10.12 6.14 -22.55
CA LYS A 82 -9.30 7.31 -22.89
C LYS A 82 -9.37 8.38 -21.81
N ALA A 83 -10.58 8.72 -21.35
CA ALA A 83 -10.80 9.69 -20.27
C ALA A 83 -10.17 9.22 -18.95
N PHE A 84 -10.29 7.93 -18.62
CA PHE A 84 -9.63 7.34 -17.46
C PHE A 84 -8.11 7.50 -17.51
N LYS A 85 -7.47 7.22 -18.65
CA LYS A 85 -6.01 7.39 -18.80
C LYS A 85 -5.58 8.84 -18.65
N LEU A 86 -6.36 9.78 -19.19
CA LEU A 86 -6.09 11.21 -19.03
C LEU A 86 -6.13 11.61 -17.55
N ALA A 87 -7.21 11.26 -16.84
CA ALA A 87 -7.36 11.54 -15.42
C ALA A 87 -6.28 10.87 -14.55
N LEU A 88 -5.87 9.64 -14.91
CA LEU A 88 -4.78 8.94 -14.23
C LEU A 88 -3.43 9.66 -14.44
N GLY A 89 -3.18 10.17 -15.65
CA GLY A 89 -2.01 11.00 -15.95
C GLY A 89 -1.97 12.28 -15.13
N GLU A 90 -3.09 13.00 -15.05
CA GLU A 90 -3.22 14.21 -14.23
C GLU A 90 -2.91 13.94 -12.74
N LYS A 91 -3.44 12.84 -12.19
CA LYS A 91 -3.14 12.42 -10.81
C LYS A 91 -1.64 12.14 -10.59
N ILE A 92 -1.00 11.45 -11.54
CA ILE A 92 0.44 11.17 -11.49
C ILE A 92 1.24 12.47 -11.49
N ASP A 93 0.89 13.41 -12.37
CA ASP A 93 1.60 14.68 -12.49
C ASP A 93 1.41 15.55 -11.25
N ASP A 94 0.21 15.61 -10.70
CA ASP A 94 -0.07 16.34 -9.46
C ASP A 94 0.71 15.78 -8.26
N LEU A 95 0.82 14.45 -8.16
CA LEU A 95 1.59 13.82 -7.10
C LEU A 95 3.10 14.06 -7.28
N ARG A 96 3.60 14.02 -8.53
CA ARG A 96 5.00 14.30 -8.87
C ARG A 96 5.41 15.74 -8.60
N LYS A 97 4.49 16.72 -8.68
CA LYS A 97 4.78 18.12 -8.29
C LYS A 97 5.23 18.20 -6.82
N HIS A 98 4.62 17.40 -5.95
CA HIS A 98 4.92 17.37 -4.52
C HIS A 98 6.04 16.38 -4.18
N TYR A 99 6.12 15.27 -4.92
CA TYR A 99 7.10 14.20 -4.71
C TYR A 99 7.83 13.84 -6.02
N PRO A 100 8.79 14.66 -6.49
CA PRO A 100 9.45 14.47 -7.79
C PRO A 100 10.26 13.17 -7.92
N PHE A 101 10.60 12.54 -6.79
CA PHE A 101 11.34 11.27 -6.78
C PHE A 101 10.45 10.05 -7.09
N MET A 102 9.12 10.19 -7.04
CA MET A 102 8.21 9.07 -7.28
C MET A 102 8.15 8.73 -8.78
N LYS A 103 8.43 7.46 -9.09
CA LYS A 103 8.34 6.90 -10.43
C LYS A 103 7.13 6.00 -10.52
N PHE A 104 6.28 6.29 -11.50
CA PHE A 104 5.13 5.48 -11.83
C PHE A 104 5.40 4.88 -13.22
N GLU A 105 5.76 3.60 -13.21
CA GLU A 105 5.85 2.72 -14.40
C GLU A 105 4.52 2.03 -14.64
#